data_AF-A3MW17-F1
#
_entry.id   AF-A3MW17-F1
#
_cell.length_a   1.000
_cell.length_b   1.000
_cell.length_c   1.000
_cell.angle_alpha   90.00
_cell.angle_beta   90.00
_cell.angle_gamma   90.00
#
_symmetry.space_group_name_H-M   'P 1'
#
loop_
_entity.id
_entity.type
_entity.pdbx_description
1 polymer ?
#
loop_
_entity_poly.entity_id
_entity_poly.type
_entity_poly.pdbx_seq_one_letter_code
_entity_poly.pdbx_strand_id
1 'polypeptide(L)'
;MWPFPGPYNILYSDSWPLLGVVFISLGVASWFNHIQKPVFYLYAGLSLPIFIYGVAIAYFHLTQEPEIAAALFMFVGLAGLLSPLLTMGKAGRGAAYLIIAILVVAAIIALFLGINSTFAHIPRWAKWSPWYGKVVVSG
;
A
#
# COMPACT_ATOMS: atom_id res chain seq x y z
N MET A 1 12.49 8.86 6.53
CA MET A 1 13.87 8.56 6.06
C MET A 1 14.48 7.58 7.05
N TRP A 2 14.67 6.34 6.60
CA TRP A 2 14.92 5.18 7.45
C TRP A 2 16.38 4.73 7.33
N PRO A 3 17.04 4.33 8.42
CA PRO A 3 18.50 4.30 8.49
C PRO A 3 19.14 2.94 8.23
N PHE A 4 18.37 1.93 7.83
CA PHE A 4 18.98 0.69 7.37
C PHE A 4 19.43 0.87 5.91
N PRO A 5 20.73 0.67 5.60
CA PRO A 5 21.20 0.70 4.22
C PRO A 5 20.53 -0.45 3.45
N GLY A 6 19.68 -0.10 2.49
CA GLY A 6 19.03 -1.06 1.59
C GLY A 6 18.01 -0.35 0.68
N PRO A 7 18.00 -0.62 -0.64
CA PRO A 7 17.12 0.07 -1.60
C PRO A 7 15.63 -0.29 -1.44
N TYR A 8 15.31 -1.27 -0.59
CA TYR A 8 14.00 -1.93 -0.53
C TYR A 8 12.91 -1.15 0.21
N ASN A 9 13.29 -0.06 0.90
CA ASN A 9 12.37 0.68 1.77
C ASN A 9 11.55 1.76 1.04
N ILE A 10 11.97 2.14 -0.17
CA ILE A 10 11.25 3.13 -1.00
C ILE A 10 9.85 2.60 -1.35
N LEU A 11 9.73 1.31 -1.67
CA LEU A 11 8.47 0.69 -2.08
C LEU A 11 7.37 0.81 -0.99
N TYR A 12 7.77 0.72 0.29
CA TYR A 12 6.85 0.80 1.43
C TYR A 12 6.51 2.24 1.81
N SER A 13 7.47 3.18 1.69
CA SER A 13 7.22 4.59 2.03
C SER A 13 6.30 5.28 1.05
N ASP A 14 6.37 4.91 -0.23
CA ASP A 14 5.64 5.58 -1.31
C ASP A 14 4.13 5.24 -1.29
N SER A 15 3.77 4.12 -0.67
CA SER A 15 2.38 3.66 -0.59
C SER A 15 1.52 4.51 0.38
N TRP A 16 2.12 5.14 1.40
CA TRP A 16 1.39 5.94 2.40
C TRP A 16 0.89 7.30 1.85
N PRO A 17 1.69 8.09 1.11
CA PRO A 17 1.18 9.27 0.41
C PRO A 17 0.06 8.94 -0.58
N LEU A 18 0.18 7.82 -1.31
CA LEU A 18 -0.86 7.37 -2.25
C LEU A 18 -2.20 7.09 -1.53
N LEU A 19 -2.15 6.48 -0.34
CA LEU A 19 -3.33 6.29 0.50
C LEU A 19 -3.98 7.63 0.89
N GLY A 20 -3.17 8.65 1.20
CA GLY A 20 -3.65 10.01 1.47
C GLY A 20 -4.40 10.61 0.27
N VAL A 21 -3.86 10.46 -0.95
CA VAL A 21 -4.52 10.90 -2.19
C VAL A 21 -5.86 10.16 -2.39
N VAL A 22 -5.89 8.85 -2.11
CA VAL A 22 -7.12 8.05 -2.18
C VAL A 22 -8.18 8.58 -1.21
N PHE A 23 -7.83 8.81 0.06
CA PHE A 23 -8.82 9.30 1.04
C PHE A 23 -9.32 10.72 0.74
N ILE A 24 -8.45 11.62 0.29
CA ILE A 24 -8.86 12.97 -0.11
C ILE A 24 -9.83 12.87 -1.29
N SER A 25 -9.49 12.13 -2.34
CA SER A 25 -10.35 11.99 -3.52
C SER A 25 -11.67 11.28 -3.22
N LEU A 26 -11.70 10.29 -2.32
CA LEU A 26 -12.94 9.69 -1.81
C LEU A 26 -13.81 10.75 -1.13
N GLY A 27 -13.21 11.57 -0.25
CA GLY A 27 -13.89 12.66 0.44
C GLY A 27 -14.53 13.65 -0.53
N VAL A 28 -13.77 14.13 -1.52
CA VAL A 28 -14.29 15.05 -2.54
C VAL A 28 -15.39 14.38 -3.37
N ALA A 29 -15.21 13.10 -3.77
CA ALA A 29 -16.19 12.36 -4.58
C ALA A 29 -17.50 12.04 -3.85
N SER A 30 -17.46 11.99 -2.51
CA SER A 30 -18.65 11.87 -1.69
C SER A 30 -19.53 13.13 -1.71
N TRP A 31 -18.90 14.30 -1.92
CA TRP A 31 -19.59 15.59 -2.00
C TRP A 31 -20.06 15.91 -3.42
N PHE A 32 -19.29 15.49 -4.43
CA PHE A 32 -19.56 15.79 -5.84
C PHE A 32 -19.75 14.50 -6.66
N ASN A 33 -21.01 14.13 -6.92
CA ASN A 33 -21.32 12.87 -7.62
C ASN A 33 -20.71 12.74 -9.04
N HIS A 34 -20.49 13.86 -9.73
CA HIS A 34 -19.96 13.84 -11.11
C HIS A 34 -18.48 13.44 -11.21
N ILE A 35 -17.72 13.53 -10.11
CA ILE A 35 -16.29 13.16 -10.11
C ILE A 35 -16.03 11.71 -9.68
N GLN A 36 -17.04 10.95 -9.25
CA GLN A 36 -16.89 9.55 -8.84
C GLN A 36 -16.27 8.70 -9.95
N LYS A 37 -16.71 8.88 -11.20
CA LYS A 37 -16.15 8.17 -12.35
C LYS A 37 -14.66 8.49 -12.56
N PRO A 38 -14.24 9.77 -12.72
CA PRO A 38 -12.82 10.14 -12.78
C PRO A 38 -11.98 9.56 -11.63
N VAL A 39 -12.53 9.56 -10.42
CA VAL A 39 -11.84 9.03 -9.23
C VAL A 39 -11.56 7.53 -9.34
N PHE A 40 -12.48 6.73 -9.90
CA PHE A 40 -12.19 5.32 -10.17
C PHE A 40 -11.11 5.10 -11.23
N TYR A 41 -10.96 5.98 -12.21
CA TYR A 41 -9.83 5.90 -13.15
C TYR A 41 -8.51 6.35 -12.51
N LEU A 42 -8.56 7.36 -11.64
CA LEU A 42 -7.41 7.78 -10.84
C LEU A 42 -6.89 6.62 -9.99
N TYR A 43 -7.77 5.88 -9.31
CA TYR A 43 -7.38 4.72 -8.51
C TYR A 43 -6.70 3.63 -9.33
N ALA A 44 -7.16 3.37 -10.55
CA ALA A 44 -6.49 2.43 -11.44
C ALA A 44 -5.04 2.86 -11.72
N GLY A 45 -4.83 4.15 -12.04
CA GLY A 45 -3.51 4.71 -12.29
C GLY A 45 -2.59 4.64 -11.07
N LEU A 46 -3.09 5.06 -9.90
CA LEU A 46 -2.31 5.03 -8.65
C LEU A 46 -1.99 3.60 -8.17
N SER A 47 -2.77 2.62 -8.60
CA SER A 47 -2.62 1.22 -8.17
C SER A 47 -1.63 0.42 -9.02
N LEU A 48 -1.28 0.91 -10.21
CA LEU A 48 -0.29 0.26 -11.07
C LEU A 48 1.09 0.17 -10.39
N PRO A 49 1.66 1.24 -9.82
CA PRO A 49 2.91 1.14 -9.04
C PRO A 49 2.81 0.14 -7.88
N ILE A 50 1.68 0.12 -7.16
CA ILE A 50 1.46 -0.80 -6.03
C ILE A 50 1.50 -2.26 -6.51
N PHE A 51 0.86 -2.56 -7.64
CA PHE A 51 0.92 -3.89 -8.24
C PHE A 51 2.36 -4.27 -8.64
N ILE A 52 3.08 -3.34 -9.27
CA ILE A 52 4.49 -3.54 -9.66
C ILE A 52 5.38 -3.77 -8.42
N TYR A 53 5.10 -3.11 -7.30
CA TYR A 53 5.81 -3.37 -6.04
C TYR A 53 5.63 -4.81 -5.58
N GLY A 54 4.43 -5.37 -5.70
CA GLY A 54 4.21 -6.80 -5.43
C GLY A 54 5.05 -7.71 -6.32
N VAL A 55 5.13 -7.41 -7.62
CA VAL A 55 6.00 -8.15 -8.56
C VAL A 55 7.47 -8.04 -8.16
N ALA A 56 7.93 -6.84 -7.81
CA ALA A 56 9.31 -6.61 -7.38
C ALA A 56 9.63 -7.34 -6.06
N ILE A 57 8.72 -7.34 -5.09
CA ILE A 57 8.88 -8.06 -3.82
C ILE A 57 9.05 -9.56 -4.07
N ALA A 58 8.21 -10.15 -4.92
CA ALA A 58 8.30 -11.56 -5.29
C ALA A 58 9.62 -11.86 -6.03
N TYR A 59 9.96 -11.05 -7.04
CA TYR A 59 11.12 -11.32 -7.89
C TYR A 59 12.44 -11.18 -7.12
N PHE A 60 12.60 -10.11 -6.33
CA PHE A 60 13.84 -9.82 -5.62
C PHE A 60 13.88 -10.37 -4.19
N HIS A 61 12.83 -11.06 -3.73
CA HIS A 61 12.74 -11.64 -2.38
C HIS A 61 13.00 -10.61 -1.26
N LEU A 62 12.30 -9.48 -1.33
CA LEU A 62 12.61 -8.27 -0.54
C LEU A 62 12.25 -8.35 0.95
N THR A 63 11.61 -9.43 1.39
CA THR A 63 11.19 -9.64 2.78
C THR A 63 11.46 -11.07 3.21
N GLN A 64 11.27 -11.37 4.50
CA GLN A 64 11.39 -12.73 5.02
C GLN A 64 10.27 -13.66 4.54
N GLU A 65 9.13 -13.11 4.16
CA GLU A 65 7.97 -13.84 3.63
C GLU A 65 7.56 -13.21 2.28
N PRO A 66 8.40 -13.36 1.23
CA PRO A 66 8.26 -12.59 -0.01
C PRO A 66 6.97 -12.91 -0.75
N GLU A 67 6.46 -14.13 -0.68
CA GLU A 67 5.22 -14.54 -1.35
C GLU A 67 3.99 -13.87 -0.72
N ILE A 68 3.92 -13.87 0.62
CA ILE A 68 2.81 -13.29 1.38
C ILE A 68 2.81 -11.75 1.23
N ALA A 69 3.99 -11.14 1.32
CA ALA A 69 4.15 -9.71 1.08
C ALA A 69 3.82 -9.33 -0.37
N ALA A 70 4.26 -10.10 -1.36
CA ALA A 70 3.90 -9.86 -2.75
C ALA A 70 2.39 -9.97 -3.00
N ALA A 71 1.74 -10.99 -2.45
CA ALA A 71 0.29 -11.18 -2.55
C ALA A 71 -0.49 -9.98 -2.01
N LEU A 72 -0.08 -9.42 -0.88
CA LEU A 72 -0.67 -8.19 -0.34
C LEU A 72 -0.66 -7.04 -1.36
N PHE A 73 0.52 -6.69 -1.87
CA PHE A 73 0.68 -5.56 -2.79
C PHE A 73 -0.02 -5.82 -4.13
N MET A 74 0.06 -7.04 -4.66
CA MET A 74 -0.65 -7.41 -5.87
C MET A 74 -2.17 -7.36 -5.70
N PHE A 75 -2.71 -7.81 -4.56
CA PHE A 75 -4.16 -7.76 -4.31
C PHE A 75 -4.67 -6.32 -4.14
N VAL A 76 -3.96 -5.48 -3.39
CA VAL A 76 -4.30 -4.05 -3.28
C VAL A 76 -4.21 -3.38 -4.66
N GLY A 77 -3.12 -3.61 -5.39
CA GLY A 77 -2.91 -3.08 -6.73
C GLY A 77 -3.99 -3.55 -7.72
N LEU A 78 -4.33 -4.84 -7.71
CA LEU A 78 -5.35 -5.42 -8.58
C LEU A 78 -6.75 -4.87 -8.26
N ALA A 79 -7.11 -4.74 -6.98
CA ALA A 79 -8.38 -4.16 -6.57
C ALA A 79 -8.56 -2.73 -7.12
N GLY A 80 -7.51 -1.91 -7.06
CA GLY A 80 -7.54 -0.57 -7.64
C GLY A 80 -7.46 -0.55 -9.17
N LEU A 81 -6.70 -1.45 -9.80
CA LEU A 81 -6.70 -1.58 -11.28
C LEU A 81 -8.10 -1.94 -11.83
N LEU A 82 -8.89 -2.68 -11.07
CA LEU A 82 -10.26 -3.06 -11.42
C LEU A 82 -11.29 -1.96 -11.11
N SER A 83 -10.94 -0.88 -10.40
CA SER A 83 -11.91 0.15 -10.00
C SER A 83 -12.66 0.83 -11.15
N PRO A 84 -12.13 0.99 -12.39
CA PRO A 84 -12.91 1.52 -13.50
C PRO A 84 -14.16 0.69 -13.84
N LEU A 85 -14.15 -0.62 -13.56
CA LEU A 85 -15.31 -1.50 -13.78
C LEU A 85 -16.52 -1.10 -12.91
N LEU A 86 -16.30 -0.37 -11.81
CA LEU A 86 -17.37 0.17 -10.97
C LEU A 86 -18.24 1.20 -11.72
N THR A 87 -17.76 1.75 -12.83
CA THR A 87 -18.51 2.71 -13.65
C THR A 87 -19.54 2.06 -14.59
N MET A 88 -19.51 0.73 -14.76
CA MET A 88 -20.28 -0.01 -15.77
C MET A 88 -21.74 -0.32 -15.37
N GLY A 89 -22.37 0.51 -14.54
CA GLY A 89 -23.77 0.35 -14.15
C GLY A 89 -24.04 -1.01 -13.47
N LYS A 90 -25.02 -1.78 -13.95
CA LYS A 90 -25.42 -3.07 -13.35
C LYS A 90 -24.27 -4.10 -13.33
N ALA A 91 -23.40 -4.10 -14.35
CA ALA A 91 -22.23 -4.99 -14.40
C ALA A 91 -21.17 -4.62 -13.34
N GLY A 92 -21.12 -3.34 -12.94
CA GLY A 92 -20.20 -2.86 -11.89
C GLY A 92 -20.48 -3.46 -10.51
N ARG A 93 -21.68 -4.00 -10.26
CA ARG A 93 -22.00 -4.66 -8.98
C ARG A 93 -21.22 -5.96 -8.79
N GLY A 94 -21.02 -6.74 -9.85
CA GLY A 94 -20.18 -7.94 -9.80
C GLY A 94 -18.72 -7.59 -9.54
N ALA A 95 -18.20 -6.57 -10.23
CA ALA A 95 -16.86 -6.04 -10.01
C ALA A 95 -16.68 -5.52 -8.57
N ALA A 96 -17.68 -4.87 -8.00
CA ALA A 96 -17.64 -4.41 -6.60
C ALA A 96 -17.46 -5.59 -5.63
N TYR A 97 -18.21 -6.67 -5.78
CA TYR A 97 -18.05 -7.85 -4.90
C TYR A 97 -16.67 -8.49 -5.04
N LEU A 98 -16.14 -8.58 -6.27
CA LEU A 98 -14.79 -9.09 -6.51
C LEU A 98 -13.73 -8.21 -5.85
N ILE A 99 -13.80 -6.89 -6.04
CA ILE A 99 -12.88 -5.91 -5.43
C ILE A 99 -12.94 -6.00 -3.91
N ILE A 100 -14.14 -6.07 -3.33
CA ILE A 100 -14.32 -6.23 -1.87
C ILE A 100 -13.66 -7.53 -1.40
N ALA A 101 -13.91 -8.65 -2.06
CA ALA A 101 -13.32 -9.93 -1.67
C ALA A 101 -11.78 -9.90 -1.70
N ILE A 102 -11.19 -9.33 -2.76
CA ILE A 102 -9.74 -9.16 -2.90
C ILE A 102 -9.20 -8.28 -1.77
N LEU A 103 -9.85 -7.14 -1.48
CA LEU A 103 -9.43 -6.22 -0.44
C LEU A 103 -9.57 -6.81 0.97
N VAL A 104 -10.58 -7.64 1.22
CA VAL A 104 -10.72 -8.35 2.51
C VAL A 104 -9.55 -9.31 2.73
N VAL A 105 -9.17 -10.07 1.70
CA VAL A 105 -8.00 -10.97 1.80
C VAL A 105 -6.73 -10.14 2.00
N ALA A 106 -6.54 -9.06 1.24
CA ALA A 106 -5.41 -8.16 1.42
C ALA A 106 -5.37 -7.55 2.84
N ALA A 107 -6.50 -7.15 3.39
CA ALA A 107 -6.59 -6.59 4.74
C ALA A 107 -6.18 -7.60 5.82
N ILE A 108 -6.58 -8.88 5.66
CA ILE A 108 -6.16 -9.96 6.57
C ILE A 108 -4.64 -10.16 6.50
N ILE A 109 -4.06 -10.20 5.30
CA ILE A 109 -2.61 -10.32 5.12
C ILE A 109 -1.89 -9.11 5.71
N ALA A 110 -2.39 -7.90 5.46
CA ALA A 110 -1.82 -6.67 5.99
C ALA A 110 -1.83 -6.65 7.52
N LEU A 111 -2.91 -7.15 8.16
CA LEU A 111 -3.00 -7.24 9.60
C LEU A 111 -1.95 -8.23 10.16
N PHE A 112 -1.82 -9.40 9.54
CA PHE A 112 -0.84 -10.41 9.93
C PHE A 112 0.60 -9.89 9.81
N LEU A 113 0.99 -9.40 8.63
CA LEU A 113 2.32 -8.84 8.39
C LEU A 113 2.58 -7.61 9.26
N GLY A 114 1.61 -6.70 9.35
CA GLY A 114 1.72 -5.46 10.10
C GLY A 114 1.99 -5.69 11.59
N ILE A 115 1.21 -6.56 12.25
CA ILE A 115 1.42 -6.88 13.66
C ILE A 115 2.82 -7.47 13.87
N ASN A 116 3.20 -8.48 13.09
CA ASN A 116 4.50 -9.14 13.21
C ASN A 116 5.65 -8.16 13.00
N SER A 117 5.59 -7.34 11.94
CA SER A 117 6.59 -6.32 11.64
C SER A 117 6.67 -5.26 12.73
N THR A 118 5.55 -4.76 13.25
CA THR A 118 5.55 -3.75 14.32
C THR A 118 6.30 -4.24 15.55
N PHE A 119 5.98 -5.44 16.04
CA PHE A 119 6.66 -5.99 17.22
C PHE A 119 8.10 -6.41 16.96
N ALA A 120 8.46 -6.79 15.73
CA ALA A 120 9.84 -7.08 15.36
C ALA A 120 10.70 -5.80 15.22
N HIS A 121 10.12 -4.70 14.75
CA HIS A 121 10.85 -3.47 14.49
C HIS A 121 11.00 -2.59 15.73
N ILE A 122 9.95 -2.36 16.53
CA ILE A 122 10.01 -1.43 17.68
C ILE A 122 11.24 -1.65 18.60
N PRO A 123 11.58 -2.89 19.02
CA PRO A 123 12.74 -3.12 19.88
C PRO A 123 14.09 -2.86 19.20
N ARG A 124 14.20 -3.09 17.88
CA ARG A 124 15.40 -2.74 17.10
C ARG A 124 15.55 -1.23 16.95
N TRP A 125 14.43 -0.53 16.76
CA TRP A 125 14.37 0.93 16.68
C TRP A 125 14.81 1.61 17.97
N ALA A 126 14.39 1.07 19.12
CA ALA A 126 14.80 1.58 20.42
C ALA A 126 16.33 1.55 20.65
N LYS A 127 17.04 0.67 19.94
CA LYS A 127 18.51 0.53 20.01
C LYS A 127 19.25 1.16 18.83
N TRP A 128 18.53 1.70 17.85
CA TRP A 128 19.14 2.25 16.65
C TRP A 128 19.87 3.56 16.96
N SER A 129 21.08 3.71 16.42
CA SER A 129 21.84 4.96 16.42
C SER A 129 22.40 5.24 15.02
N PRO A 130 22.54 6.51 14.60
CA PRO A 130 23.18 6.85 13.33
C PRO A 130 24.61 6.30 13.24
N TRP A 131 25.08 6.04 12.02
CA TRP A 131 26.45 5.58 11.75
C TRP A 131 27.51 6.61 12.17
N TYR A 132 27.14 7.89 12.25
CA TYR A 132 27.97 8.98 12.77
C TYR A 132 27.82 9.21 14.29
N GLY A 133 27.16 8.30 15.00
CA GLY A 133 26.94 8.38 16.45
C GLY A 133 25.77 9.29 16.86
N LYS A 134 25.60 9.46 18.18
CA LYS A 134 24.61 10.40 18.73
C LYS A 134 25.10 11.83 18.53
N VAL A 135 24.25 12.71 17.99
CA VAL A 135 24.53 14.15 17.95
C VAL A 135 24.46 14.67 19.39
N VAL A 136 25.61 15.01 19.96
CA VAL A 136 25.68 15.70 21.24
C VAL A 136 25.51 17.19 20.94
N VAL A 137 24.33 17.74 21.23
CA VAL A 137 24.15 19.19 21.21
C VAL A 137 24.70 19.72 22.53
N SER A 138 25.88 20.33 22.49
CA SER A 138 26.43 21.07 23.63
C SER A 138 25.53 22.27 23.90
N GLY A 139 24.83 22.25 25.04
CA GLY A 139 24.12 23.40 25.58
C GLY A 139 25.07 24.42 26.19
#